data_AF-A0A2T4UGB1-F1
#
_entry.id   AF-A0A2T4UGB1-F1
#
_cell.length_a   1.000
_cell.length_b   1.000
_cell.length_c   1.000
_cell.angle_alpha   90.00
_cell.angle_beta   90.00
_cell.angle_gamma   90.00
#
_symmetry.space_group_name_H-M   'P 1'
#
loop_
_entity.id
_entity.type
_entity.pdbx_description
1 polymer ?
#
loop_
_entity_poly.entity_id
_entity_poly.type
_entity_poly.pdbx_seq_one_letter_code
_entity_poly.pdbx_strand_id
1 'polypeptide(L)'
;MSTVFEVERRPTARPVGRPRARRFGRDEIIAAIQAWTAEHGAPPLTIDWEPSRARARGQVWRAERFERGTWPTIRMVRRQFRTLGEAIAAAGLEPPRPRGRKPNLTGPDAVLRAIREWTRRFGEPPTQTDLDPYRARRTRQEWRIERYYEGDWPSLPTVRHHFGTLSAAVAAAGLEPAPQSETPADRLARRRRNRLALVDGVAGAAPDHGPGALAAAVREVARARSARDAQALDQALLELAGTALGWADRVRG
;
A
#
# COMPACT_ATOMS: atom_id res chain seq x y z
N MET A 1 -5.01 -58.81 -32.97
CA MET A 1 -5.48 -57.60 -33.68
C MET A 1 -5.52 -56.45 -32.68
N SER A 2 -4.48 -55.61 -32.67
CA SER A 2 -4.46 -54.37 -31.87
C SER A 2 -4.16 -53.23 -32.83
N THR A 3 -5.19 -52.44 -33.10
CA THR A 3 -5.14 -51.20 -33.88
C THR A 3 -4.39 -50.14 -33.08
N VAL A 4 -3.21 -49.75 -33.56
CA VAL A 4 -2.48 -48.59 -33.06
C VAL A 4 -3.14 -47.35 -33.68
N PHE A 5 -3.69 -46.48 -32.84
CA PHE A 5 -4.17 -45.16 -33.29
C PHE A 5 -2.95 -44.26 -33.53
N GLU A 6 -2.67 -43.97 -34.79
CA GLU A 6 -1.67 -43.00 -35.22
C GLU A 6 -2.23 -41.58 -35.01
N VAL A 7 -1.65 -40.83 -34.08
CA VAL A 7 -2.04 -39.44 -33.78
C VAL A 7 -1.22 -38.50 -34.66
N GLU A 8 -1.86 -37.96 -35.69
CA GLU A 8 -1.28 -36.98 -36.60
C GLU A 8 -0.96 -35.68 -35.82
N ARG A 9 0.34 -35.36 -35.68
CA ARG A 9 0.79 -34.17 -34.94
C ARG A 9 0.72 -32.95 -35.85
N ARG A 10 -0.09 -31.98 -35.44
CA ARG A 10 -0.22 -30.64 -36.04
C ARG A 10 1.18 -30.04 -36.34
N PRO A 11 1.45 -29.56 -37.57
CA PRO A 11 2.77 -29.05 -37.92
C PRO A 11 3.09 -27.82 -37.07
N THR A 12 4.13 -27.93 -36.24
CA THR A 12 4.65 -26.80 -35.48
C THR A 12 5.49 -25.95 -36.43
N ALA A 13 4.87 -24.90 -36.99
CA ALA A 13 5.64 -23.84 -37.62
C ALA A 13 6.65 -23.32 -36.59
N ARG A 14 7.94 -23.53 -36.87
CA ARG A 14 9.04 -23.01 -36.05
C ARG A 14 8.91 -21.48 -36.07
N PRO A 15 8.66 -20.81 -34.93
CA PRO A 15 8.59 -19.36 -34.94
C PRO A 15 9.95 -18.82 -35.39
N VAL A 16 9.91 -17.95 -36.40
CA VAL A 16 11.07 -17.23 -36.93
C VAL A 16 11.82 -16.64 -35.74
N GLY A 17 13.09 -17.03 -35.60
CA GLY A 17 13.91 -16.73 -34.43
C GLY A 17 13.89 -15.22 -34.13
N ARG A 18 13.47 -14.88 -32.90
CA ARG A 18 13.49 -13.49 -32.43
C ARG A 18 14.90 -12.91 -32.62
N PRO A 19 15.04 -11.64 -33.03
CA PRO A 19 16.33 -10.98 -33.14
C PRO A 19 17.14 -11.21 -31.87
N ARG A 20 18.40 -11.66 -32.01
CA ARG A 20 19.31 -11.87 -30.87
C ARG A 20 19.27 -10.63 -30.00
N ALA A 21 18.80 -10.80 -28.76
CA ALA A 21 18.63 -9.68 -27.87
C ALA A 21 19.96 -8.93 -27.74
N ARG A 22 19.95 -7.60 -27.99
CA ARG A 22 21.13 -6.72 -27.82
C ARG A 22 21.78 -7.08 -26.49
N ARG A 23 23.06 -7.43 -26.55
CA ARG A 23 23.82 -7.79 -25.34
C ARG A 23 24.05 -6.50 -24.58
N PHE A 24 23.16 -6.20 -23.64
CA PHE A 24 23.36 -5.11 -22.70
C PHE A 24 24.65 -5.33 -21.91
N GLY A 25 25.62 -4.44 -22.12
CA GLY A 25 26.82 -4.28 -21.31
C GLY A 25 26.51 -3.60 -19.98
N ARG A 26 27.53 -3.52 -19.12
CA ARG A 26 27.39 -2.93 -17.77
C ARG A 26 26.92 -1.48 -17.83
N ASP A 27 27.53 -0.68 -18.70
CA ASP A 27 27.22 0.75 -18.85
C ASP A 27 25.87 0.99 -19.53
N GLU A 28 25.49 0.14 -20.50
CA GLU A 28 24.18 0.22 -21.14
C GLU A 28 23.04 -0.10 -20.16
N ILE A 29 23.27 -0.99 -19.19
CA ILE A 29 22.30 -1.26 -18.11
C ILE A 29 22.18 -0.06 -17.18
N ILE A 30 23.31 0.57 -16.81
CA ILE A 30 23.30 1.79 -15.99
C ILE A 30 22.50 2.89 -16.69
N ALA A 31 22.78 3.14 -17.97
CA ALA A 31 22.04 4.11 -18.78
C ALA A 31 20.55 3.77 -18.88
N ALA A 32 20.19 2.49 -19.04
CA ALA A 32 18.80 2.05 -19.07
C ALA A 32 18.07 2.26 -17.73
N ILE A 33 18.75 2.07 -16.60
CA ILE A 33 18.17 2.35 -15.27
C ILE A 33 17.92 3.85 -15.10
N GLN A 34 18.86 4.70 -15.53
CA GLN A 34 18.73 6.15 -15.46
C GLN A 34 17.58 6.64 -16.34
N ALA A 35 17.51 6.16 -17.59
CA ALA A 35 16.43 6.48 -18.53
C ALA A 35 15.06 6.03 -18.01
N TRP A 36 14.96 4.80 -17.47
CA TRP A 36 13.74 4.32 -16.84
C TRP A 36 13.28 5.23 -15.69
N THR A 37 14.23 5.64 -14.84
CA THR A 37 13.95 6.49 -13.68
C THR A 37 13.50 7.88 -14.10
N ALA A 38 14.12 8.46 -15.14
CA ALA A 38 13.71 9.73 -15.71
C ALA A 38 12.30 9.66 -16.31
N GLU A 39 11.96 8.56 -16.99
CA GLU A 39 10.64 8.40 -17.64
C GLU A 39 9.50 8.10 -16.65
N HIS A 40 9.79 7.37 -15.56
CA HIS A 40 8.75 6.85 -14.66
C HIS A 40 8.84 7.38 -13.23
N GLY A 41 9.79 8.26 -12.94
CA GLY A 41 9.97 8.93 -11.64
C GLY A 41 10.56 8.04 -10.53
N ALA A 42 10.84 6.76 -10.81
CA ALA A 42 11.41 5.83 -9.84
C ALA A 42 12.25 4.72 -10.51
N PRO A 43 13.26 4.17 -9.81
CA PRO A 43 14.03 3.04 -10.31
C PRO A 43 13.17 1.80 -10.62
N PRO A 44 13.55 0.96 -11.59
CA PRO A 44 12.80 -0.23 -11.96
C PRO A 44 12.78 -1.26 -10.82
N LEU A 45 11.64 -1.93 -10.64
CA LEU A 45 11.56 -3.13 -9.83
C LEU A 45 11.89 -4.36 -10.67
N THR A 46 12.24 -5.47 -10.01
CA THR A 46 12.45 -6.76 -10.69
C THR A 46 11.27 -7.17 -11.59
N ILE A 47 10.03 -6.92 -11.14
CA ILE A 47 8.83 -7.27 -11.91
C ILE A 47 8.61 -6.39 -13.13
N ASP A 48 9.13 -5.16 -13.12
CA ASP A 48 8.98 -4.23 -14.24
C ASP A 48 9.86 -4.67 -15.43
N TRP A 49 10.97 -5.38 -15.16
CA TRP A 49 11.88 -5.93 -16.18
C TRP A 49 11.72 -7.44 -16.38
N GLU A 50 10.54 -7.99 -16.03
CA GLU A 50 10.17 -9.40 -16.16
C GLU A 50 8.73 -9.56 -16.70
N PRO A 51 8.49 -9.30 -18.00
CA PRO A 51 7.13 -9.20 -18.57
C PRO A 51 6.31 -10.49 -18.43
N SER A 52 6.93 -11.67 -18.53
CA SER A 52 6.25 -12.95 -18.31
C SER A 52 5.70 -13.09 -16.89
N ARG A 53 6.46 -12.63 -15.89
CA ARG A 53 6.05 -12.70 -14.46
C ARG A 53 5.01 -11.63 -14.12
N ALA A 54 5.08 -10.46 -14.78
CA ALA A 54 4.04 -9.45 -14.69
C ALA A 54 2.69 -9.97 -15.18
N ARG A 55 2.66 -10.61 -16.37
CA ARG A 55 1.45 -11.25 -16.93
C ARG A 55 0.89 -12.35 -16.02
N ALA A 56 1.75 -13.25 -15.54
CA ALA A 56 1.33 -14.32 -14.63
C ALA A 56 0.71 -13.81 -13.31
N ARG A 57 0.99 -12.56 -12.92
CA ARG A 57 0.42 -11.90 -11.73
C ARG A 57 -0.78 -11.02 -12.04
N GLY A 58 -1.32 -11.06 -13.27
CA GLY A 58 -2.41 -10.20 -13.72
C GLY A 58 -2.02 -8.73 -13.90
N GLN A 59 -0.73 -8.39 -13.84
CA GLN A 59 -0.23 -7.02 -13.97
C GLN A 59 0.17 -6.72 -15.41
N VAL A 60 -0.78 -6.88 -16.33
CA VAL A 60 -0.57 -6.77 -17.78
C VAL A 60 0.05 -5.41 -18.15
N TRP A 61 -0.38 -4.34 -17.49
CA TRP A 61 0.13 -2.98 -17.70
C TRP A 61 1.65 -2.84 -17.48
N ARG A 62 2.27 -3.66 -16.61
CA ARG A 62 3.73 -3.66 -16.42
C ARG A 62 4.46 -4.31 -17.58
N ALA A 63 3.88 -5.37 -18.13
CA ALA A 63 4.43 -6.02 -19.33
C ALA A 63 4.35 -5.08 -20.54
N GLU A 64 3.22 -4.39 -20.71
CA GLU A 64 3.05 -3.39 -21.77
C GLU A 64 4.01 -2.20 -21.59
N ARG A 65 4.20 -1.71 -20.36
CA ARG A 65 5.19 -0.66 -20.08
C ARG A 65 6.61 -1.09 -20.44
N PHE A 66 6.99 -2.32 -20.10
CA PHE A 66 8.28 -2.89 -20.50
C PHE A 66 8.42 -2.97 -22.03
N GLU A 67 7.36 -3.38 -22.73
CA GLU A 67 7.39 -3.60 -24.18
C GLU A 67 7.37 -2.31 -25.01
N ARG A 68 6.96 -1.19 -24.42
CA ARG A 68 7.00 0.14 -25.07
C ARG A 68 8.40 0.73 -25.18
N GLY A 69 9.37 0.27 -24.39
CA GLY A 69 10.73 0.80 -24.40
C GLY A 69 11.79 -0.24 -24.75
N THR A 70 13.04 0.21 -24.83
CA THR A 70 14.20 -0.67 -25.05
C THR A 70 14.89 -0.95 -23.73
N TRP A 71 14.30 -1.83 -22.91
CA TRP A 71 14.78 -2.13 -21.56
C TRP A 71 15.47 -3.50 -21.49
N PRO A 72 16.54 -3.65 -20.69
CA PRO A 72 17.12 -4.96 -20.45
C PRO A 72 16.17 -5.82 -19.60
N THR A 73 16.17 -7.12 -19.85
CA THR A 73 15.45 -8.08 -18.97
C THR A 73 16.20 -8.26 -17.65
N ILE A 74 15.51 -8.67 -16.59
CA ILE A 74 16.17 -9.00 -15.31
C ILE A 74 17.29 -10.05 -15.45
N ARG A 75 17.17 -10.95 -16.43
CA ARG A 75 18.20 -11.96 -16.72
C ARG A 75 19.48 -11.34 -17.28
N MET A 76 19.36 -10.29 -18.10
CA MET A 76 20.50 -9.54 -18.63
C MET A 76 21.19 -8.76 -17.51
N VAL A 77 20.40 -8.13 -16.63
CA VAL A 77 20.93 -7.45 -15.45
C VAL A 77 21.71 -8.41 -14.57
N ARG A 78 21.12 -9.56 -14.22
CA ARG A 78 21.74 -10.60 -13.37
C ARG A 78 23.04 -11.18 -13.94
N ARG A 79 23.27 -11.05 -15.25
CA ARG A 79 24.49 -11.51 -15.91
C ARG A 79 25.65 -10.52 -15.75
N GLN A 80 25.37 -9.22 -15.71
CA GLN A 80 26.39 -8.16 -15.57
C GLN A 80 26.53 -7.68 -14.13
N PHE A 81 25.45 -7.73 -13.35
CA PHE A 81 25.35 -7.36 -11.95
C PHE A 81 24.72 -8.51 -11.19
N ARG A 82 25.20 -8.86 -9.99
CA ARG A 82 24.65 -10.02 -9.26
C ARG A 82 23.20 -9.77 -8.82
N THR A 83 22.83 -8.51 -8.56
CA THR A 83 21.46 -8.10 -8.25
C THR A 83 21.05 -6.84 -9.02
N LEU A 84 19.74 -6.62 -9.17
CA LEU A 84 19.22 -5.34 -9.70
C LEU A 84 19.55 -4.18 -8.74
N GLY A 85 19.61 -4.43 -7.43
CA GLY A 85 20.00 -3.42 -6.45
C GLY A 85 21.43 -2.93 -6.67
N GLU A 86 22.38 -3.82 -6.98
CA GLU A 86 23.75 -3.43 -7.34
C GLU A 86 23.80 -2.59 -8.62
N ALA A 87 22.98 -2.93 -9.63
CA ALA A 87 22.91 -2.16 -10.86
C ALA A 87 22.33 -0.75 -10.62
N ILE A 88 21.31 -0.64 -9.75
CA ILE A 88 20.70 0.65 -9.38
C ILE A 88 21.68 1.50 -8.57
N ALA A 89 22.39 0.91 -7.61
CA ALA A 89 23.46 1.59 -6.88
C ALA A 89 24.59 2.07 -7.82
N ALA A 90 24.99 1.24 -8.78
CA ALA A 90 25.98 1.62 -9.79
C ALA A 90 25.50 2.73 -10.73
N ALA A 91 24.17 2.92 -10.87
CA ALA A 91 23.58 4.02 -11.60
C ALA A 91 23.48 5.34 -10.80
N GLY A 92 24.01 5.36 -9.56
CA GLY A 92 23.96 6.52 -8.67
C GLY A 92 22.60 6.74 -8.01
N LEU A 93 21.73 5.72 -8.02
CA LEU A 93 20.39 5.78 -7.47
C LEU A 93 20.28 4.88 -6.24
N GLU A 94 19.41 5.24 -5.31
CA GLU A 94 19.13 4.40 -4.15
C GLU A 94 18.34 3.15 -4.59
N PRO A 95 18.85 1.93 -4.39
CA PRO A 95 18.14 0.72 -4.78
C PRO A 95 16.82 0.59 -3.99
N PRO A 96 15.72 0.12 -4.64
CA PRO A 96 14.52 -0.24 -3.93
C PRO A 96 14.89 -1.23 -2.82
N ARG A 97 14.58 -0.88 -1.57
CA ARG A 97 14.93 -1.71 -0.41
C ARG A 97 14.50 -3.16 -0.68
N PRO A 98 15.38 -4.15 -0.42
CA PRO A 98 15.13 -5.53 -0.80
C PRO A 98 13.76 -5.99 -0.31
N ARG A 99 12.98 -6.59 -1.21
CA ARG A 99 11.75 -7.33 -0.85
C ARG A 99 12.13 -8.64 -0.18
N GLY A 100 12.63 -8.51 1.04
CA GLY A 100 13.12 -9.60 1.90
C GLY A 100 12.88 -9.29 3.38
N ARG A 101 11.89 -8.45 3.63
CA ARG A 101 11.07 -8.23 4.82
C ARG A 101 10.09 -7.19 4.27
N LYS A 102 8.77 -7.37 4.42
CA LYS A 102 7.92 -6.15 4.38
C LYS A 102 8.59 -5.18 5.38
N PRO A 103 8.42 -3.85 5.33
CA PRO A 103 8.59 -3.08 6.55
C PRO A 103 7.52 -3.61 7.52
N ASN A 104 7.73 -4.80 8.09
CA ASN A 104 7.18 -5.21 9.33
C ASN A 104 7.66 -4.05 10.19
N LEU A 105 6.79 -3.12 10.52
CA LEU A 105 6.11 -3.18 11.80
C LEU A 105 6.81 -4.12 12.80
N THR A 106 8.13 -3.97 12.94
CA THR A 106 9.08 -4.92 13.56
C THR A 106 8.96 -4.88 15.06
N GLY A 107 8.35 -3.80 15.56
CA GLY A 107 7.96 -3.64 16.94
C GLY A 107 6.49 -3.26 17.06
N PRO A 108 5.94 -3.41 18.27
CA PRO A 108 4.56 -3.10 18.58
C PRO A 108 4.16 -1.69 18.12
N ASP A 109 4.99 -0.66 18.34
CA ASP A 109 4.65 0.73 18.00
C ASP A 109 4.36 0.96 16.53
N ALA A 110 5.10 0.28 15.67
CA ALA A 110 4.91 0.42 14.25
C ALA A 110 3.57 -0.21 13.82
N VAL A 111 3.20 -1.38 14.38
CA VAL A 111 1.86 -1.98 14.21
C VAL A 111 0.77 -1.00 14.67
N LEU A 112 0.94 -0.35 15.82
CA LEU A 112 -0.03 0.63 16.33
C LEU A 112 -0.18 1.83 15.36
N ARG A 113 0.93 2.37 14.86
CA ARG A 113 0.90 3.45 13.84
C ARG A 113 0.14 3.01 12.57
N ALA A 114 0.36 1.78 12.11
CA ALA A 114 -0.35 1.27 10.93
C ALA A 114 -1.85 1.07 11.18
N ILE A 115 -2.27 0.63 12.38
CA ILE A 115 -3.68 0.53 12.74
C ILE A 115 -4.34 1.91 12.77
N ARG A 116 -3.65 2.93 13.32
CA ARG A 116 -4.14 4.32 13.32
C ARG A 116 -4.27 4.87 11.90
N GLU A 117 -3.25 4.65 11.08
CA GLU A 117 -3.24 5.11 9.69
C GLU A 117 -4.31 4.41 8.83
N TRP A 118 -4.52 3.10 9.02
CA TRP A 118 -5.63 2.38 8.40
C TRP A 118 -6.97 3.02 8.77
N THR A 119 -7.17 3.28 10.07
CA THR A 119 -8.40 3.88 10.59
C THR A 119 -8.62 5.29 10.05
N ARG A 120 -7.55 6.09 9.91
CA ARG A 120 -7.61 7.41 9.29
C ARG A 120 -8.08 7.33 7.84
N ARG A 121 -7.50 6.40 7.07
CA ARG A 121 -7.76 6.25 5.63
C ARG A 121 -9.12 5.63 5.31
N PHE A 122 -9.54 4.63 6.06
CA PHE A 122 -10.75 3.85 5.77
C PHE A 122 -11.89 4.07 6.77
N GLY A 123 -11.66 4.91 7.77
CA GLY A 123 -12.65 5.39 8.73
C GLY A 123 -12.98 4.42 9.86
N GLU A 124 -12.45 3.21 9.88
CA GLU A 124 -12.67 2.17 10.90
C GLU A 124 -11.36 1.38 11.11
N PRO A 125 -11.11 0.85 12.32
CA PRO A 125 -10.02 -0.09 12.55
C PRO A 125 -10.10 -1.31 11.62
N PRO A 126 -8.95 -1.87 11.20
CA PRO A 126 -8.95 -3.03 10.32
C PRO A 126 -9.61 -4.23 11.01
N THR A 127 -10.34 -5.02 10.24
CA THR A 127 -10.85 -6.33 10.67
C THR A 127 -9.82 -7.43 10.40
N GLN A 128 -10.07 -8.64 10.92
CA GLN A 128 -9.22 -9.80 10.61
C GLN A 128 -9.15 -10.09 9.10
N THR A 129 -10.26 -9.88 8.37
CA THR A 129 -10.32 -10.11 6.92
C THR A 129 -9.56 -9.07 6.13
N ASP A 130 -9.46 -7.85 6.65
CA ASP A 130 -8.68 -6.77 6.04
C ASP A 130 -7.17 -7.05 6.08
N LEU A 131 -6.67 -7.65 7.17
CA LEU A 131 -5.25 -7.97 7.37
C LEU A 131 -4.87 -9.40 6.94
N ASP A 132 -5.80 -10.13 6.33
CA ASP A 132 -5.62 -11.50 5.83
C ASP A 132 -6.20 -11.62 4.41
N PRO A 133 -5.37 -11.36 3.37
CA PRO A 133 -5.80 -11.48 1.97
C PRO A 133 -6.31 -12.87 1.59
N TYR A 134 -5.86 -13.93 2.28
CA TYR A 134 -6.33 -15.29 2.02
C TYR A 134 -7.77 -15.46 2.51
N ARG A 135 -8.09 -14.96 3.71
CA ARG A 135 -9.48 -14.91 4.20
C ARG A 135 -10.38 -14.06 3.28
N ALA A 136 -9.92 -12.89 2.86
CA ALA A 136 -10.67 -12.01 1.97
C ALA A 136 -11.04 -12.70 0.63
N ARG A 137 -10.11 -13.48 0.04
CA ARG A 137 -10.36 -14.29 -1.16
C ARG A 137 -11.44 -15.34 -0.93
N ARG A 138 -11.33 -16.09 0.18
CA ARG A 138 -12.30 -17.14 0.52
C ARG A 138 -13.72 -16.59 0.68
N THR A 139 -13.85 -15.35 1.17
CA THR A 139 -15.13 -14.66 1.33
C THR A 139 -15.54 -13.79 0.14
N ARG A 140 -14.81 -13.87 -1.00
CA ARG A 140 -15.04 -13.07 -2.23
C ARG A 140 -15.12 -11.55 -2.01
N GLN A 141 -14.30 -11.02 -1.12
CA GLN A 141 -14.24 -9.59 -0.80
C GLN A 141 -12.99 -8.98 -1.43
N GLU A 142 -12.95 -8.94 -2.76
CA GLU A 142 -11.77 -8.55 -3.53
C GLU A 142 -11.30 -7.12 -3.24
N TRP A 143 -12.23 -6.20 -2.99
CA TRP A 143 -11.93 -4.83 -2.59
C TRP A 143 -11.08 -4.73 -1.31
N ARG A 144 -11.14 -5.71 -0.39
CA ARG A 144 -10.28 -5.75 0.81
C ARG A 144 -8.85 -6.13 0.47
N ILE A 145 -8.69 -6.99 -0.53
CA ILE A 145 -7.37 -7.40 -1.04
C ILE A 145 -6.69 -6.20 -1.68
N GLU A 146 -7.43 -5.40 -2.45
CA GLU A 146 -6.93 -4.17 -3.06
C GLU A 146 -6.48 -3.18 -2.00
N ARG A 147 -7.33 -2.87 -1.00
CA ARG A 147 -6.95 -2.01 0.14
C ARG A 147 -5.71 -2.50 0.89
N TYR A 148 -5.60 -3.82 1.09
CA TYR A 148 -4.43 -4.42 1.73
C TYR A 148 -3.14 -4.23 0.91
N TYR A 149 -3.21 -4.21 -0.42
CA TYR A 149 -2.03 -4.02 -1.28
C TYR A 149 -1.77 -2.55 -1.64
N GLU A 150 -2.69 -1.65 -1.32
CA GLU A 150 -2.56 -0.20 -1.54
C GLU A 150 -1.61 0.48 -0.54
N GLY A 151 -1.29 -0.18 0.59
CA GLY A 151 -0.41 0.36 1.63
C GLY A 151 0.42 -0.69 2.35
N ASP A 152 1.29 -0.21 3.25
CA ASP A 152 2.16 -1.05 4.09
C ASP A 152 1.44 -1.45 5.38
N TRP A 153 0.55 -2.44 5.28
CA TRP A 153 -0.27 -2.90 6.41
C TRP A 153 0.29 -4.17 7.08
N PRO A 154 0.10 -4.34 8.40
CA PRO A 154 0.51 -5.56 9.09
C PRO A 154 -0.25 -6.76 8.54
N SER A 155 0.41 -7.91 8.51
CA SER A 155 -0.34 -9.16 8.38
C SER A 155 -1.01 -9.50 9.72
N LEU A 156 -2.16 -10.17 9.67
CA LEU A 156 -2.84 -10.65 10.88
C LEU A 156 -1.91 -11.50 11.80
N PRO A 157 -1.06 -12.41 11.28
CA PRO A 157 -0.05 -13.09 12.09
C PRO A 157 0.93 -12.15 12.81
N THR A 158 1.38 -11.08 12.15
CA THR A 158 2.25 -10.06 12.77
C THR A 158 1.57 -9.36 13.93
N VAL A 159 0.30 -8.98 13.79
CA VAL A 159 -0.46 -8.35 14.89
C VAL A 159 -0.60 -9.31 16.07
N ARG A 160 -0.94 -10.57 15.81
CA ARG A 160 -1.09 -11.60 16.86
C ARG A 160 0.23 -11.89 17.57
N HIS A 161 1.34 -11.87 16.86
CA HIS A 161 2.66 -12.08 17.47
C HIS A 161 2.99 -11.01 18.52
N HIS A 162 2.66 -9.74 18.28
CA HIS A 162 2.99 -8.64 19.21
C HIS A 162 1.93 -8.39 20.29
N PHE A 163 0.64 -8.63 20.01
CA PHE A 163 -0.47 -8.22 20.90
C PHE A 163 -1.40 -9.37 21.30
N GLY A 164 -1.16 -10.60 20.82
CA GLY A 164 -2.03 -11.76 21.01
C GLY A 164 -3.30 -11.71 20.16
N THR A 165 -4.05 -10.61 20.18
CA THR A 165 -5.28 -10.41 19.43
C THR A 165 -5.30 -9.09 18.67
N LEU A 166 -6.12 -9.02 17.61
CA LEU A 166 -6.34 -7.78 16.88
C LEU A 166 -7.06 -6.74 17.76
N SER A 167 -8.04 -7.16 18.57
CA SER A 167 -8.75 -6.26 19.48
C SER A 167 -7.81 -5.62 20.51
N ALA A 168 -6.84 -6.39 21.04
CA ALA A 168 -5.81 -5.87 21.93
C ALA A 168 -4.91 -4.84 21.24
N ALA A 169 -4.52 -5.09 19.99
CA ALA A 169 -3.74 -4.14 19.21
C ALA A 169 -4.52 -2.84 18.90
N VAL A 170 -5.82 -2.94 18.62
CA VAL A 170 -6.70 -1.77 18.40
C VAL A 170 -6.85 -0.96 19.69
N ALA A 171 -7.07 -1.61 20.82
CA ALA A 171 -7.10 -0.95 22.12
C ALA A 171 -5.76 -0.27 22.47
N ALA A 172 -4.63 -0.96 22.26
CA ALA A 172 -3.29 -0.39 22.45
C ALA A 172 -2.99 0.77 21.49
N ALA A 173 -3.68 0.84 20.35
CA ALA A 173 -3.60 1.98 19.44
C ALA A 173 -4.39 3.20 19.94
N GLY A 174 -5.11 3.10 21.07
CA GLY A 174 -5.97 4.16 21.61
C GLY A 174 -7.34 4.20 20.93
N LEU A 175 -7.79 3.10 20.34
CA LEU A 175 -9.06 2.99 19.61
C LEU A 175 -9.95 1.93 20.27
N GLU A 176 -11.26 2.12 20.17
CA GLU A 176 -12.27 1.16 20.60
C GLU A 176 -12.41 0.01 19.57
N PRO A 177 -12.12 -1.25 19.94
CA PRO A 177 -12.32 -2.40 19.06
C PRO A 177 -13.80 -2.72 18.86
N ALA A 178 -14.14 -3.33 17.73
CA ALA A 178 -15.50 -3.77 17.46
C ALA A 178 -15.91 -4.94 18.38
N PRO A 179 -17.06 -4.87 19.06
CA PRO A 179 -17.58 -5.99 19.84
C PRO A 179 -18.13 -7.10 18.94
N GLN A 180 -18.41 -8.27 19.52
CA GLN A 180 -18.91 -9.44 18.78
C GLN A 180 -20.30 -9.22 18.18
N SER A 181 -21.14 -8.44 18.86
CA SER A 181 -22.45 -7.99 18.41
C SER A 181 -22.55 -6.48 18.61
N GLU A 182 -23.06 -5.77 17.60
CA GLU A 182 -23.15 -4.31 17.61
C GLU A 182 -24.34 -3.88 16.75
N THR A 183 -25.15 -2.94 17.25
CA THR A 183 -26.18 -2.31 16.43
C THR A 183 -25.57 -1.34 15.41
N PRO A 184 -26.27 -0.99 14.32
CA PRO A 184 -25.78 0.02 13.40
C PRO A 184 -25.52 1.39 14.06
N ALA A 185 -26.32 1.76 15.06
CA ALA A 185 -26.17 3.02 15.79
C ALA A 185 -24.91 3.01 16.67
N ASP A 186 -24.68 1.93 17.41
CA ASP A 186 -23.49 1.76 18.26
C ASP A 186 -22.21 1.77 17.42
N ARG A 187 -22.25 1.12 16.25
CA ARG A 187 -21.15 1.13 15.28
C ARG A 187 -20.79 2.54 14.84
N LEU A 188 -21.80 3.33 14.46
CA LEU A 188 -21.58 4.71 14.03
C LEU A 188 -21.00 5.57 15.16
N ALA A 189 -21.51 5.38 16.39
CA ALA A 189 -21.01 6.10 17.56
C ALA A 189 -19.55 5.73 17.88
N ARG A 190 -19.21 4.43 17.85
CA ARG A 190 -17.83 3.95 18.01
C ARG A 190 -16.92 4.48 16.92
N ARG A 191 -17.36 4.44 15.66
CA ARG A 191 -16.63 5.03 14.53
C ARG A 191 -16.29 6.49 14.80
N ARG A 192 -17.28 7.28 15.24
CA ARG A 192 -17.08 8.70 15.57
C ARG A 192 -16.05 8.87 16.68
N ARG A 193 -16.14 8.13 17.78
CA ARG A 193 -15.18 8.20 18.89
C ARG A 193 -13.76 7.82 18.45
N ASN A 194 -13.60 6.75 17.68
CA ASN A 194 -12.31 6.34 17.12
C ASN A 194 -11.69 7.41 16.23
N ARG A 195 -12.48 8.07 15.39
CA ARG A 195 -11.97 9.14 14.51
C ARG A 195 -11.56 10.38 15.31
N LEU A 196 -12.29 10.73 16.37
CA LEU A 196 -11.91 11.82 17.28
C LEU A 196 -10.62 11.50 18.05
N ALA A 197 -10.49 10.28 18.59
CA ALA A 197 -9.28 9.85 19.28
C ALA A 197 -8.01 9.94 18.41
N LEU A 198 -8.12 9.78 17.08
CA LEU A 198 -7.00 9.98 16.16
C LEU A 198 -6.59 11.44 16.02
N VAL A 199 -7.53 12.38 16.13
CA VAL A 199 -7.24 13.82 16.07
C VAL A 199 -6.57 14.27 17.37
N ASP A 200 -7.07 13.79 18.51
CA ASP A 200 -6.55 14.13 19.84
C ASP A 200 -5.16 13.50 20.11
N GLY A 201 -4.85 12.34 19.51
CA GLY A 201 -3.59 11.62 19.70
C GLY A 201 -2.38 12.08 18.85
N VAL A 202 -2.58 12.99 17.89
CA VAL A 202 -1.50 13.57 17.04
C VAL A 202 -0.85 14.80 17.70
N ALA A 203 -1.44 15.26 18.81
CA ALA A 203 -1.07 16.43 19.59
C ALA A 203 0.09 16.16 20.58
N GLY A 204 1.30 15.92 20.08
CA GLY A 204 2.52 15.87 20.92
C GLY A 204 2.96 17.23 21.50
N ALA A 205 2.32 18.31 21.08
CA ALA A 205 2.36 19.63 21.71
C ALA A 205 0.91 20.08 21.80
N ALA A 206 0.43 20.54 22.96
CA ALA A 206 -0.94 20.99 23.15
C ALA A 206 -1.33 21.94 22.00
N PRO A 207 -2.16 21.49 21.04
CA PRO A 207 -2.59 22.31 19.94
C PRO A 207 -3.33 23.48 20.57
N ASP A 208 -3.13 24.67 20.04
CA ASP A 208 -3.93 25.79 20.44
C ASP A 208 -5.37 25.53 19.95
N HIS A 209 -6.21 24.89 20.76
CA HIS A 209 -7.62 24.64 20.48
C HIS A 209 -8.46 25.91 20.69
N GLY A 210 -7.97 27.07 20.23
CA GLY A 210 -8.50 28.39 20.60
C GLY A 210 -9.54 28.87 19.61
N PRO A 211 -10.20 30.01 19.84
CA PRO A 211 -11.11 30.60 18.86
C PRO A 211 -10.41 30.84 17.51
N GLY A 212 -9.10 31.17 17.51
CA GLY A 212 -8.29 31.34 16.30
C GLY A 212 -8.12 30.04 15.49
N ALA A 213 -7.83 28.93 16.16
CA ALA A 213 -7.72 27.62 15.52
C ALA A 213 -9.06 27.08 15.04
N LEU A 214 -10.14 27.31 15.81
CA LEU A 214 -11.49 26.96 15.37
C LEU A 214 -11.84 27.70 14.07
N ALA A 215 -11.55 29.00 14.00
CA ALA A 215 -11.75 29.79 12.79
C ALA A 215 -10.89 29.30 11.62
N ALA A 216 -9.66 28.85 11.87
CA ALA A 216 -8.81 28.25 10.84
C ALA A 216 -9.39 26.93 10.32
N ALA A 217 -9.84 26.04 11.20
CA ALA A 217 -10.46 24.77 10.83
C ALA A 217 -11.75 24.97 10.00
N VAL A 218 -12.59 25.96 10.35
CA VAL A 218 -13.77 26.31 9.55
C VAL A 218 -13.38 26.78 8.14
N ARG A 219 -12.31 27.57 8.00
CA ARG A 219 -11.81 28.01 6.68
C ARG A 219 -11.31 26.84 5.84
N GLU A 220 -10.63 25.86 6.43
CA GLU A 220 -10.18 24.67 5.72
C GLU A 220 -11.35 23.80 5.25
N VAL A 221 -12.40 23.63 6.06
CA VAL A 221 -13.64 22.97 5.63
C VAL A 221 -14.25 23.67 4.41
N ALA A 222 -14.32 25.00 4.43
CA ALA A 222 -14.84 25.78 3.31
C ALA A 222 -13.98 25.61 2.04
N ARG A 223 -12.64 25.67 2.18
CA ARG A 223 -11.70 25.45 1.06
C ARG A 223 -11.86 24.06 0.46
N ALA A 224 -11.87 23.02 1.28
CA ALA A 224 -12.01 21.64 0.81
C ALA A 224 -13.37 21.40 0.13
N ARG A 225 -14.45 21.99 0.67
CA ARG A 225 -15.78 21.93 0.06
C ARG A 225 -15.81 22.58 -1.32
N SER A 226 -15.19 23.76 -1.46
CA SER A 226 -15.09 24.48 -2.74
C SER A 226 -14.24 23.74 -3.76
N ALA A 227 -13.16 23.08 -3.32
CA ALA A 227 -12.32 22.23 -4.17
C ALA A 227 -13.00 20.94 -4.61
N ARG A 228 -14.16 20.58 -4.03
CA ARG A 228 -14.87 19.30 -4.23
C ARG A 228 -14.00 18.07 -3.97
N ASP A 229 -13.00 18.22 -3.11
CA ASP A 229 -12.17 17.11 -2.65
C ASP A 229 -12.84 16.47 -1.43
N ALA A 230 -13.45 15.29 -1.63
CA ALA A 230 -14.18 14.59 -0.59
C ALA A 230 -13.27 14.10 0.54
N GLN A 231 -12.01 13.76 0.24
CA GLN A 231 -11.06 13.27 1.25
C GLN A 231 -10.53 14.43 2.08
N ALA A 232 -10.18 15.56 1.44
CA ALA A 232 -9.79 16.77 2.16
C ALA A 232 -10.94 17.32 3.01
N LEU A 233 -12.19 17.24 2.53
CA LEU A 233 -13.36 17.70 3.27
C LEU A 233 -13.60 16.86 4.52
N ASP A 234 -13.53 15.54 4.42
CA ASP A 234 -13.68 14.63 5.56
C ASP A 234 -12.59 14.86 6.61
N GLN A 235 -11.33 15.04 6.19
CA GLN A 235 -10.22 15.38 7.10
C GLN A 235 -10.44 16.74 7.80
N ALA A 236 -10.79 17.79 7.06
CA ALA A 236 -11.02 19.12 7.62
C ALA A 236 -12.20 19.14 8.62
N LEU A 237 -13.25 18.35 8.37
CA LEU A 237 -14.38 18.22 9.29
C LEU A 237 -13.99 17.52 10.61
N LEU A 238 -13.08 16.54 10.56
CA LEU A 238 -12.57 15.89 11.76
C LEU A 238 -11.68 16.81 12.58
N GLU A 239 -10.79 17.56 11.92
CA GLU A 239 -9.94 18.57 12.58
C GLU A 239 -10.77 19.67 13.23
N LEU A 240 -11.83 20.14 12.56
CA LEU A 240 -12.80 21.07 13.14
C LEU A 240 -13.46 20.49 14.39
N ALA A 241 -13.92 19.23 14.32
CA ALA A 241 -14.57 18.57 15.45
C ALA A 241 -13.63 18.40 16.65
N GLY A 242 -12.39 17.95 16.43
CA GLY A 242 -11.37 17.84 17.49
C GLY A 242 -11.01 19.21 18.08
N THR A 243 -10.82 20.22 17.24
CA THR A 243 -10.54 21.59 17.69
C THR A 243 -11.68 22.17 18.54
N ALA A 244 -12.93 21.94 18.14
CA ALA A 244 -14.10 22.38 18.89
C ALA A 244 -14.23 21.68 20.26
N LEU A 245 -13.96 20.37 20.32
CA LEU A 245 -13.97 19.61 21.57
C LEU A 245 -12.86 20.05 22.51
N GLY A 246 -11.63 20.17 22.01
CA GLY A 246 -10.50 20.66 22.80
C GLY A 246 -10.70 22.08 23.32
N TRP A 247 -11.40 22.95 22.57
CA TRP A 247 -11.76 24.27 23.06
C TRP A 247 -12.81 24.22 24.17
N ALA A 248 -13.85 23.39 24.00
CA ALA A 248 -14.91 23.22 24.97
C ALA A 248 -14.38 22.69 26.32
N ASP A 249 -13.43 21.76 26.31
CA ASP A 249 -12.79 21.25 27.52
C ASP A 249 -11.99 22.34 28.25
N ARG A 250 -11.29 23.22 27.51
CA ARG A 250 -10.60 24.38 28.09
C ARG A 250 -11.52 25.44 28.68
N VAL A 251 -12.73 25.60 28.16
CA VAL A 251 -13.71 26.55 28.72
C VAL A 251 -14.37 26.00 29.99
N ARG A 252 -14.39 24.67 30.15
CA ARG A 252 -15.02 23.98 31.29
C ARG A 252 -14.05 23.71 32.45
N GLY A 253 -12.76 23.59 32.18
CA GLY A 253 -11.69 23.46 33.19
C GLY A 253 -11.21 24.81 33.70
#